data_AF-A0AAE9GKF7-F1
#
_entry.id   AF-A0AAE9GKF7-F1
#
_cell.length_a   1.000
_cell.length_b   1.000
_cell.length_c   1.000
_cell.angle_alpha   90.00
_cell.angle_beta   90.00
_cell.angle_gamma   90.00
#
_symmetry.space_group_name_H-M   'P 1'
#
loop_
_entity.id
_entity.type
_entity.pdbx_description
1 polymer ?
#
loop_
_entity_poly.entity_id
_entity_poly.type
_entity_poly.pdbx_seq_one_letter_code
_entity_poly.pdbx_strand_id
1 'polypeptide(L)'
;MKNGWTKDRIEVEIKGVKTLRLELPDGLNLNEQALQMTLAVKLYESGQCSLGQAAKVAGVTKRSFIETMGAFGGSIFSGYTTQDYLSDIRKVRLIQETKCKRKE
;
A
#
# COMPACT_ATOMS: atom_id res chain seq x y z
N MET A 1 -2.63 -16.98 42.44
CA MET A 1 -3.29 -15.96 41.59
C MET A 1 -2.28 -14.85 41.30
N LYS A 2 -2.38 -14.20 40.14
CA LYS A 2 -1.43 -13.25 39.50
C LYS A 2 -0.47 -13.87 38.46
N ASN A 3 -1.12 -14.37 37.42
CA ASN A 3 -0.69 -14.45 36.03
C ASN A 3 -0.21 -13.08 35.50
N GLY A 4 1.12 -12.88 35.48
CA GLY A 4 1.75 -11.77 34.78
C GLY A 4 2.35 -12.23 33.46
N TRP A 5 1.54 -12.25 32.39
CA TRP A 5 2.09 -12.30 31.03
C TRP A 5 2.78 -10.95 30.77
N THR A 6 4.11 -10.90 30.91
CA THR A 6 4.91 -9.82 30.35
C THR A 6 4.87 -9.97 28.85
N LYS A 7 3.98 -9.19 28.24
CA LYS A 7 3.89 -9.00 26.80
C LYS A 7 5.19 -8.33 26.36
N ASP A 8 6.19 -9.13 26.01
CA ASP A 8 7.36 -8.72 25.23
C ASP A 8 6.85 -8.16 23.91
N ARG A 9 6.60 -6.86 23.95
CA ARG A 9 6.10 -6.07 22.84
C ARG A 9 7.29 -5.93 21.91
N ILE A 10 7.31 -6.74 20.86
CA ILE A 10 8.32 -6.72 19.79
C ILE A 10 8.55 -5.27 19.37
N GLU A 11 9.72 -4.71 19.70
CA GLU A 11 10.15 -3.42 19.19
C GLU A 11 10.45 -3.61 17.71
N VAL A 12 9.52 -3.14 16.87
CA VAL A 12 9.73 -3.13 15.42
C VAL A 12 10.66 -1.97 15.10
N GLU A 13 11.95 -2.24 15.02
CA GLU A 13 12.96 -1.31 14.53
C GLU A 13 12.74 -1.06 13.03
N ILE A 14 12.26 0.14 12.67
CA ILE A 14 12.08 0.52 11.26
C ILE A 14 13.33 1.27 10.78
N LYS A 15 14.12 0.55 9.97
CA LYS A 15 15.37 0.96 9.31
C LYS A 15 15.36 2.39 8.72
N GLY A 16 16.44 3.12 9.02
CA GLY A 16 17.17 4.08 8.19
C GLY A 16 16.40 5.17 7.42
N VAL A 17 16.54 6.43 7.87
CA VAL A 17 16.11 7.60 7.09
C VAL A 17 17.13 7.87 5.98
N LYS A 18 16.66 8.06 4.74
CA LYS A 18 17.50 8.50 3.61
C LYS A 18 17.05 9.90 3.19
N THR A 19 18.01 10.83 3.07
CA THR A 19 17.74 12.21 2.62
C THR A 19 18.03 12.31 1.12
N LEU A 20 17.05 12.76 0.36
CA LEU A 20 17.18 13.09 -1.06
C LEU A 20 17.23 14.61 -1.21
N ARG A 21 18.21 15.15 -1.93
CA ARG A 21 18.29 16.56 -2.31
C ARG A 21 18.09 16.66 -3.83
N LEU A 22 17.19 17.53 -4.26
CA LEU A 22 16.87 17.78 -5.67
C LEU A 22 17.05 19.26 -5.94
N GLU A 23 17.73 19.59 -7.04
CA GLU A 23 17.79 20.96 -7.55
C GLU A 23 16.62 21.14 -8.53
N LEU A 24 15.75 22.12 -8.25
CA LEU A 24 14.56 22.40 -9.03
C LEU A 24 14.67 23.82 -9.61
N PRO A 25 14.10 24.11 -10.79
CA PRO A 25 14.11 25.46 -11.36
C PRO A 25 13.40 26.48 -10.46
N ASP A 26 13.99 27.67 -10.29
CA ASP A 26 13.49 28.73 -9.38
C ASP A 26 12.07 29.25 -9.71
N GLY A 27 11.64 29.12 -10.97
CA GLY A 27 10.31 29.55 -11.42
C GLY A 27 9.19 28.56 -11.12
N LEU A 28 9.48 27.43 -10.48
CA LEU A 28 8.51 26.35 -10.27
C LEU A 28 7.64 26.63 -9.04
N ASN A 29 6.33 26.83 -9.25
CA ASN A 29 5.38 26.92 -8.14
C ASN A 29 5.15 25.51 -7.55
N LEU A 30 5.91 25.19 -6.50
CA LEU A 30 5.92 23.89 -5.87
C LEU A 30 5.00 23.85 -4.67
N ASN A 31 4.10 22.87 -4.65
CA ASN A 31 3.44 22.45 -3.44
C ASN A 31 4.19 21.22 -2.88
N GLU A 32 4.95 21.41 -1.81
CA GLU A 32 5.75 20.36 -1.17
C GLU A 32 4.93 19.14 -0.78
N GLN A 33 3.70 19.34 -0.28
CA GLN A 33 2.81 18.26 0.12
C GLN A 33 2.34 17.45 -1.09
N ALA A 34 1.97 18.12 -2.19
CA ALA A 34 1.60 17.45 -3.42
C ALA A 34 2.77 16.66 -4.02
N LEU A 35 3.99 17.19 -3.93
CA LEU A 35 5.20 16.51 -4.39
C LEU A 35 5.52 15.28 -3.54
N GLN A 36 5.45 15.38 -2.21
CA GLN A 36 5.65 14.26 -1.28
C GLN A 36 4.61 13.16 -1.51
N MET A 37 3.34 13.54 -1.70
CA MET A 37 2.27 12.61 -2.02
C MET A 37 2.52 11.89 -3.35
N THR A 38 2.87 12.64 -4.40
CA THR A 38 3.16 12.06 -5.72
C THR A 38 4.32 11.07 -5.65
N LEU A 39 5.39 11.42 -4.95
CA LEU A 39 6.55 10.54 -4.75
C LEU A 39 6.16 9.27 -3.97
N ALA A 40 5.41 9.42 -2.88
CA ALA A 40 4.94 8.30 -2.07
C ALA A 40 4.07 7.33 -2.87
N VAL A 41 3.15 7.85 -3.69
CA VAL A 41 2.29 7.06 -4.58
C VAL A 41 3.14 6.26 -5.57
N LYS A 42 4.10 6.89 -6.25
CA LYS A 42 4.93 6.19 -7.23
C LYS A 42 5.83 5.12 -6.61
N LEU A 43 6.35 5.36 -5.42
CA LEU A 43 7.13 4.36 -4.68
C LEU A 43 6.26 3.17 -4.21
N TYR A 44 5.00 3.42 -3.84
CA TYR A 44 4.05 2.37 -3.51
C TYR A 44 3.65 1.54 -4.73
N GLU A 45 3.34 2.19 -5.86
CA GLU A 45 2.96 1.51 -7.11
C GLU A 45 4.08 0.63 -7.67
N SER A 46 5.32 1.10 -7.56
CA SER A 46 6.50 0.33 -7.98
C SER A 46 6.90 -0.77 -7.00
N GLY A 47 6.15 -0.96 -5.90
CA GLY A 47 6.43 -1.97 -4.88
C GLY A 47 7.69 -1.70 -4.06
N GLN A 48 8.32 -0.53 -4.18
CA GLN A 48 9.55 -0.16 -3.47
C GLN A 48 9.31 0.13 -1.99
N CYS A 49 8.09 0.53 -1.63
CA CYS A 49 7.70 0.71 -0.25
C CYS A 49 6.29 0.19 0.03
N SER A 50 6.09 -0.32 1.24
CA SER A 50 4.76 -0.72 1.70
C SER A 50 3.85 0.49 1.87
N LEU A 51 2.54 0.28 1.86
CA LEU A 51 1.52 1.30 2.12
C LEU A 51 1.82 2.14 3.37
N GLY A 52 2.28 1.49 4.44
CA GLY A 52 2.63 2.16 5.70
C GLY A 52 3.89 3.01 5.62
N GLN A 53 4.86 2.63 4.79
CA GLN A 53 6.05 3.42 4.53
C GLN A 53 5.75 4.58 3.58
N ALA A 54 4.97 4.36 2.53
CA ALA A 54 4.51 5.41 1.62
C ALA A 54 3.72 6.50 2.35
N ALA A 55 2.82 6.12 3.26
CA ALA A 55 2.10 7.08 4.11
C ALA A 55 3.04 7.94 4.96
N LYS A 56 4.13 7.37 5.49
CA LYS A 56 5.17 8.12 6.21
C LYS A 56 5.92 9.09 5.30
N VAL A 57 6.22 8.70 4.06
CA VAL A 57 6.86 9.58 3.06
C VAL A 57 5.95 10.75 2.69
N ALA A 58 4.64 10.51 2.58
CA ALA A 58 3.63 11.53 2.32
C ALA A 58 3.26 12.38 3.54
N GLY A 59 3.80 12.10 4.74
CA GLY A 59 3.48 12.85 5.95
C GLY A 59 2.05 12.68 6.47
N VAL A 60 1.32 11.64 6.03
CA VAL A 60 -0.10 11.42 6.38
C VAL A 60 -0.32 10.10 7.11
N THR A 61 -1.51 9.92 7.69
CA THR A 61 -1.90 8.62 8.23
C THR A 61 -2.11 7.60 7.11
N LYS A 62 -1.95 6.30 7.41
CA LYS A 62 -2.19 5.23 6.43
C LYS A 62 -3.58 5.32 5.79
N ARG A 63 -4.59 5.67 6.58
CA ARG A 63 -5.97 5.81 6.11
C ARG A 63 -6.10 6.97 5.13
N SER A 64 -5.59 8.14 5.52
CA SER A 64 -5.61 9.32 4.67
C SER A 64 -4.83 9.11 3.37
N PHE A 65 -3.71 8.37 3.42
CA PHE A 65 -2.97 7.99 2.21
C PHE A 65 -3.82 7.16 1.25
N ILE A 66 -4.55 6.15 1.73
CA ILE A 66 -5.48 5.35 0.90
C ILE A 66 -6.58 6.22 0.28
N GLU A 67 -7.15 7.12 1.07
CA GLU A 67 -8.25 7.98 0.62
C GLU A 67 -7.79 9.00 -0.43
N THR A 68 -6.56 9.51 -0.31
CA THR A 68 -6.06 10.60 -1.15
C THR A 68 -5.20 10.14 -2.32
N MET A 69 -4.54 8.98 -2.25
CA MET A 69 -3.63 8.52 -3.31
C MET A 69 -4.30 8.42 -4.70
N GLY A 70 -5.61 8.13 -4.74
CA GLY A 70 -6.38 8.05 -5.97
C GLY A 70 -6.41 9.37 -6.74
N ALA A 71 -6.43 10.50 -6.03
CA ALA A 71 -6.38 11.84 -6.64
C ALA A 71 -5.02 12.15 -7.29
N PHE A 72 -3.96 11.45 -6.86
CA PHE A 72 -2.60 11.56 -7.38
C PHE A 72 -2.28 10.49 -8.43
N GLY A 73 -3.31 9.82 -8.95
CA GLY A 73 -3.18 8.77 -9.97
C GLY A 73 -2.68 7.44 -9.43
N GLY A 74 -2.76 7.22 -8.12
CA GLY A 74 -2.41 5.98 -7.45
C GLY A 74 -3.54 4.96 -7.42
N SER A 75 -3.22 3.67 -7.58
CA SER A 75 -4.17 2.58 -7.34
C SER A 75 -3.87 1.82 -6.05
N ILE A 76 -4.91 1.54 -5.26
CA ILE A 76 -4.83 0.69 -4.06
C ILE A 76 -4.51 -0.78 -4.44
N PHE A 77 -4.81 -1.17 -5.67
CA PHE A 77 -4.59 -2.52 -6.20
C PHE A 77 -3.32 -2.62 -7.04
N SER A 78 -2.30 -1.79 -6.77
CA SER A 78 -1.09 -1.68 -7.60
C SER A 78 -0.37 -3.00 -7.89
N GLY A 79 -0.52 -4.02 -7.02
CA GLY A 79 0.06 -5.36 -7.20
C GLY A 79 -0.88 -6.44 -7.75
N TYR A 80 -2.13 -6.11 -8.09
CA TYR A 80 -3.12 -7.11 -8.51
C TYR A 80 -3.17 -7.17 -10.04
N THR A 81 -2.63 -8.25 -10.62
CA THR A 81 -2.47 -8.37 -12.07
C THR A 81 -3.75 -8.82 -12.75
N THR A 82 -3.86 -8.62 -14.07
CA THR A 82 -4.94 -9.21 -14.88
C THR A 82 -5.01 -10.74 -14.71
N GLN A 83 -3.88 -11.40 -14.50
CA GLN A 83 -3.83 -12.84 -14.28
C GLN A 83 -4.42 -13.24 -12.92
N ASP A 84 -4.19 -12.44 -11.88
CA ASP A 84 -4.81 -12.64 -10.55
C ASP A 84 -6.34 -12.48 -10.65
N TYR A 85 -6.82 -11.45 -11.36
CA TYR A 85 -8.26 -11.27 -11.63
C TYR A 85 -8.88 -12.49 -12.32
N LEU A 86 -8.23 -13.00 -13.38
CA LEU A 86 -8.72 -14.16 -14.13
C LEU A 86 -8.70 -15.45 -13.30
N SER A 87 -7.68 -15.62 -12.45
CA SER A 87 -7.57 -16.76 -11.54
C SER A 87 -8.74 -16.80 -10.56
N ASP A 88 -9.10 -15.66 -9.97
CA ASP A 88 -10.19 -15.59 -9.01
C ASP A 88 -11.57 -15.81 -9.67
N ILE A 89 -11.79 -15.26 -10.87
CA ILE A 89 -13.00 -15.57 -11.68
C ILE A 89 -13.11 -17.07 -11.96
N ARG A 90 -11.99 -17.72 -12.32
CA ARG A 90 -11.95 -19.17 -12.59
C ARG A 90 -12.29 -19.99 -11.35
N LYS A 91 -11.78 -19.61 -10.17
CA LYS A 91 -12.11 -20.29 -8.90
C LYS A 91 -13.60 -20.26 -8.60
N VAL A 92 -14.29 -19.14 -8.86
CA VAL A 92 -15.74 -19.02 -8.69
C VAL A 92 -16.48 -20.05 -9.56
N ARG A 93 -16.06 -20.23 -10.82
CA ARG A 93 -16.66 -21.19 -11.75
C ARG A 93 -16.52 -22.64 -11.27
N LEU A 94 -15.33 -23.01 -10.79
CA LEU A 94 -15.06 -24.36 -10.25
C LEU A 94 -15.89 -24.68 -9.00
N ILE A 95 -16.19 -23.68 -8.16
CA ILE A 95 -17.05 -23.86 -6.99
C ILE A 95 -18.50 -24.16 -7.39
N GLN A 96 -19.01 -23.60 -8.49
CA GLN A 96 -20.37 -23.88 -8.96
C GLN A 96 -20.50 -25.30 -9.52
N GLU A 97 -19.51 -25.74 -10.29
CA GLU A 97 -19.49 -27.08 -10.90
C GLU A 97 -19.36 -28.19 -9.85
N THR A 98 -18.56 -27.97 -8.81
CA THR A 98 -18.39 -28.94 -7.69
C THR A 98 -19.56 -28.96 -6.70
N LYS A 99 -20.34 -27.87 -6.58
CA LYS A 99 -21.60 -27.86 -5.82
C LYS A 99 -22.73 -28.60 -6.54
N CYS A 100 -22.72 -28.63 -7.87
CA CYS A 100 -23.72 -29.35 -8.66
C CYS A 100 -23.51 -30.88 -8.58
N LYS A 101 -22.25 -31.36 -8.62
CA LYS A 101 -21.91 -32.79 -8.53
C LYS A 101 -22.02 -33.44 -7.14
N ARG A 102 -22.23 -32.67 -6.07
CA ARG A 102 -22.41 -33.18 -4.69
C ARG A 102 -23.88 -33.30 -4.25
N LYS A 103 -24.82 -33.01 -5.15
CA LYS A 103 -26.26 -33.12 -4.89
C LYS A 103 -26.89 -34.41 -5.43
N GLU A 104 -26.09 -35.33 -5.98
CA GLU A 104 -26.50 -36.72 -6.28
C GLU A 104 -25.98 -37.68 -5.22
#